data_AF-A0A0B1XYQ8-F1
#
_entry.id   AF-A0A0B1XYQ8-F1
#
_cell.length_a   1.000
_cell.length_b   1.000
_cell.length_c   1.000
_cell.angle_alpha   90.00
_cell.angle_beta   90.00
_cell.angle_gamma   90.00
#
_symmetry.space_group_name_H-M   'P 1'
#
loop_
_entity.id
_entity.type
_entity.pdbx_description
1 polymer ?
#
loop_
_entity_poly.entity_id
_entity_poly.type
_entity_poly.pdbx_seq_one_letter_code
_entity_poly.pdbx_strand_id
1 'polypeptide(L)'
;MCAHATQNGSTAYGSNARATAENTTAVGFRAVASQDGAVAIGYNAQATGDPTVAIGYNATTSGNNSVSIGANASAPANNAVALGAGSVASQDNTVSVGAPGAERRITNVAPGVDPTDAVNVSQLQSVQQSVNTVAKQAYSGVAMAGALAGLPQVEPGKTAQIGAGFGSYGGYTALAIGGSARVAQNVIVRMGVSATSAGHAMVNGGVGYSW
;
A
#
# COMPACT_ATOMS: atom_id res chain seq x y z
N MET A 1 20.14 42.05 26.05
CA MET A 1 19.67 41.14 24.96
C MET A 1 18.16 41.25 24.91
N CYS A 2 17.62 41.96 23.92
CA CYS A 2 16.18 42.30 23.86
C CYS A 2 15.46 41.45 22.79
N ALA A 3 14.14 41.38 22.87
CA ALA A 3 13.30 40.91 21.77
C ALA A 3 13.19 42.01 20.70
N HIS A 4 13.12 41.64 19.43
CA HIS A 4 13.05 42.57 18.29
C HIS A 4 11.82 42.26 17.44
N ALA A 5 10.80 43.10 17.55
CA ALA A 5 9.65 43.14 16.66
C ALA A 5 9.80 44.43 15.83
N THR A 6 10.14 44.31 14.54
CA THR A 6 10.59 45.48 13.74
C THR A 6 9.58 46.02 12.73
N GLN A 7 8.49 45.29 12.46
CA GLN A 7 7.51 45.67 11.45
C GLN A 7 6.08 45.68 11.99
N ASN A 8 5.13 46.18 11.18
CA ASN A 8 3.72 46.22 11.53
C ASN A 8 3.18 44.82 11.85
N GLY A 9 2.40 44.72 12.94
CA GLY A 9 1.81 43.45 13.38
C GLY A 9 2.82 42.42 13.91
N SER A 10 4.12 42.74 13.98
CA SER A 10 5.12 41.81 14.48
C SER A 10 5.09 41.68 16.01
N THR A 11 5.26 40.47 16.53
CA THR A 11 5.33 40.17 17.97
C THR A 11 6.61 39.39 18.27
N ALA A 12 7.44 39.90 19.19
CA ALA A 12 8.65 39.20 19.64
C ALA A 12 8.68 39.11 21.17
N TYR A 13 8.79 37.89 21.70
CA TYR A 13 8.89 37.63 23.14
C TYR A 13 10.01 36.64 23.44
N GLY A 14 10.93 37.04 24.33
CA GLY A 14 12.11 36.25 24.71
C GLY A 14 13.43 36.93 24.32
N SER A 15 14.50 36.67 25.08
CA SER A 15 15.82 37.26 24.81
C SER A 15 16.33 36.82 23.42
N ASN A 16 16.70 37.78 22.58
CA ASN A 16 17.07 37.59 21.18
C ASN A 16 15.97 36.98 20.27
N ALA A 17 14.70 36.98 20.69
CA ALA A 17 13.60 36.72 19.76
C ALA A 17 13.57 37.79 18.67
N ARG A 18 13.30 37.41 17.42
CA ARG A 18 13.36 38.26 16.23
C ARG A 18 12.15 37.99 15.34
N ALA A 19 11.23 38.94 15.30
CA ALA A 19 10.09 39.00 14.39
C ALA A 19 10.33 40.19 13.45
N THR A 20 10.91 39.94 12.27
CA THR A 20 11.54 41.01 11.45
C THR A 20 10.77 41.41 10.20
N ALA A 21 9.64 40.75 9.92
CA ALA A 21 8.78 41.00 8.76
C ALA A 21 7.34 41.29 9.19
N GLU A 22 6.46 41.68 8.27
CA GLU A 22 5.09 42.07 8.61
C GLU A 22 4.30 40.88 9.18
N ASN A 23 3.44 41.12 10.17
CA ASN A 23 2.55 40.11 10.76
C ASN A 23 3.28 38.85 11.31
N THR A 24 4.56 38.98 11.69
CA THR A 24 5.36 37.87 12.22
C THR A 24 5.16 37.63 13.72
N THR A 25 5.38 36.40 14.18
CA THR A 25 5.39 36.07 15.62
C THR A 25 6.62 35.25 15.97
N ALA A 26 7.46 35.74 16.88
CA ALA A 26 8.63 35.03 17.40
C ALA A 26 8.56 34.93 18.93
N VAL A 27 8.33 33.73 19.47
CA VAL A 27 8.19 33.48 20.92
C VAL A 27 9.20 32.43 21.37
N GLY A 28 10.22 32.85 22.11
CA GLY A 28 11.27 31.98 22.65
C GLY A 28 12.65 32.60 22.55
N PHE A 29 13.58 32.14 23.39
CA PHE A 29 14.98 32.57 23.29
C PHE A 29 15.54 32.21 21.92
N ARG A 30 16.04 33.22 21.18
CA ARG A 30 16.53 33.10 19.79
C ARG A 30 15.50 32.61 18.77
N ALA A 31 14.20 32.68 19.05
CA ALA A 31 13.19 32.42 18.02
C ALA A 31 13.30 33.45 16.88
N VAL A 32 13.22 33.01 15.63
CA VAL A 32 13.34 33.87 14.43
C VAL A 32 12.16 33.62 13.51
N ALA A 33 11.37 34.66 13.25
CA ALA A 33 10.36 34.72 12.21
C ALA A 33 10.74 35.88 11.27
N SER A 34 11.16 35.57 10.04
CA SER A 34 11.85 36.56 9.19
C SER A 34 11.18 36.89 7.86
N GLN A 35 10.04 36.27 7.55
CA GLN A 35 9.24 36.54 6.35
C GLN A 35 7.80 36.86 6.73
N ASP A 36 7.05 37.50 5.84
CA ASP A 36 5.71 37.97 6.12
C ASP A 36 4.80 36.82 6.62
N GLY A 37 4.07 37.06 7.70
CA GLY A 37 3.19 36.06 8.31
C GLY A 37 3.88 34.85 8.96
N ALA A 38 5.22 34.84 9.07
CA ALA A 38 5.94 33.72 9.66
C ALA A 38 5.73 33.61 11.19
N VAL A 39 5.65 32.38 11.70
CA VAL A 39 5.45 32.07 13.13
C VAL A 39 6.55 31.13 13.62
N ALA A 40 7.36 31.58 14.59
CA ALA A 40 8.38 30.79 15.25
C ALA A 40 8.13 30.74 16.77
N ILE A 41 7.86 29.55 17.30
CA ILE A 41 7.56 29.35 18.74
C ILE A 41 8.46 28.23 19.29
N GLY A 42 9.36 28.58 20.22
CA GLY A 42 10.29 27.66 20.86
C GLY A 42 11.70 28.24 20.98
N TYR A 43 12.54 27.61 21.81
CA TYR A 43 13.97 27.92 21.85
C TYR A 43 14.58 27.68 20.47
N ASN A 44 15.18 28.73 19.89
CA ASN A 44 15.86 28.68 18.61
C ASN A 44 15.00 28.12 17.45
N ALA A 45 13.67 28.31 17.52
CA ALA A 45 12.78 28.01 16.41
C ALA A 45 13.01 29.01 15.27
N GLN A 46 13.03 28.55 14.02
CA GLN A 46 13.37 29.35 12.84
C GLN A 46 12.30 29.18 11.76
N ALA A 47 11.47 30.19 11.54
CA ALA A 47 10.50 30.30 10.46
C ALA A 47 11.02 31.35 9.45
N THR A 48 11.71 30.89 8.41
CA THR A 48 12.46 31.76 7.48
C THR A 48 11.97 31.71 6.04
N GLY A 49 11.02 30.83 5.72
CA GLY A 49 10.30 30.83 4.45
C GLY A 49 9.04 31.70 4.49
N ASP A 50 8.50 32.04 3.33
CA ASP A 50 7.37 32.98 3.17
C ASP A 50 6.08 32.27 2.72
N PRO A 51 4.97 32.35 3.47
CA PRO A 51 4.87 32.37 4.94
C PRO A 51 5.15 30.97 5.52
N THR A 52 5.56 30.89 6.79
CA THR A 52 5.91 29.60 7.44
C THR A 52 5.52 29.49 8.89
N VAL A 53 5.44 28.26 9.40
CA VAL A 53 5.26 27.96 10.83
C VAL A 53 6.37 27.03 11.33
N ALA A 54 7.06 27.38 12.42
CA ALA A 54 8.06 26.56 13.10
C ALA A 54 7.77 26.54 14.61
N ILE A 55 7.26 25.41 15.12
CA ILE A 55 6.87 25.25 16.52
C ILE A 55 7.66 24.10 17.15
N GLY A 56 8.53 24.41 18.11
CA GLY A 56 9.33 23.44 18.86
C GLY A 56 10.78 23.91 19.09
N TYR A 57 11.46 23.26 20.03
CA TYR A 57 12.89 23.45 20.26
C TYR A 57 13.67 23.16 18.96
N ASN A 58 14.44 24.12 18.43
CA ASN A 58 15.18 24.00 17.16
C ASN A 58 14.32 23.63 15.93
N ALA A 59 13.00 23.83 15.94
CA ALA A 59 12.18 23.60 14.75
C ALA A 59 12.61 24.58 13.64
N THR A 60 12.77 24.10 12.41
CA THR A 60 13.26 24.92 11.28
C THR A 60 12.36 24.76 10.05
N THR A 61 11.75 25.84 9.60
CA THR A 61 10.90 25.87 8.42
C THR A 61 11.43 26.92 7.46
N SER A 62 12.12 26.48 6.40
CA SER A 62 12.73 27.37 5.40
C SER A 62 12.08 27.29 4.03
N GLY A 63 11.29 26.24 3.74
CA GLY A 63 10.49 26.19 2.53
C GLY A 63 9.28 27.12 2.60
N ASN A 64 8.87 27.68 1.48
CA ASN A 64 7.72 28.58 1.41
C ASN A 64 6.41 27.82 1.64
N ASN A 65 5.43 28.45 2.26
CA ASN A 65 4.13 27.84 2.60
C ASN A 65 4.23 26.56 3.45
N SER A 66 5.29 26.42 4.25
CA SER A 66 5.59 25.17 4.97
C SER A 66 5.37 25.26 6.48
N VAL A 67 5.33 24.10 7.13
CA VAL A 67 5.06 23.95 8.56
C VAL A 67 5.99 22.91 9.18
N SER A 68 6.62 23.23 10.31
CA SER A 68 7.34 22.27 11.15
C SER A 68 6.78 22.33 12.57
N ILE A 69 6.31 21.20 13.08
CA ILE A 69 5.76 21.09 14.45
C ILE A 69 6.45 19.91 15.16
N GLY A 70 7.29 20.22 16.13
CA GLY A 70 8.05 19.27 16.93
C GLY A 70 9.49 19.72 17.18
N ALA A 71 10.09 19.24 18.26
CA ALA A 71 11.50 19.52 18.54
C ALA A 71 12.40 18.97 17.42
N ASN A 72 13.26 19.82 16.86
CA ASN A 72 14.12 19.52 15.72
C ASN A 72 13.37 19.09 14.44
N ALA A 73 12.07 19.39 14.32
CA ALA A 73 11.34 19.18 13.06
C ALA A 73 11.86 20.15 11.99
N SER A 74 11.97 19.68 10.73
CA SER A 74 12.54 20.45 9.63
C SER A 74 11.73 20.31 8.34
N ALA A 75 11.23 21.42 7.81
CA ALA A 75 10.53 21.48 6.52
C ALA A 75 11.26 22.45 5.56
N PRO A 76 12.33 21.99 4.88
CA PRO A 76 13.07 22.79 3.92
C PRO A 76 12.42 22.88 2.53
N ALA A 77 11.52 21.96 2.19
CA ALA A 77 10.80 21.95 0.92
C ALA A 77 9.55 22.85 0.95
N ASN A 78 9.08 23.28 -0.22
CA ASN A 78 7.92 24.18 -0.33
C ASN A 78 6.60 23.43 -0.15
N ASN A 79 5.61 24.10 0.44
CA ASN A 79 4.30 23.53 0.71
C ASN A 79 4.39 22.17 1.45
N ALA A 80 5.31 22.08 2.41
CA ALA A 80 5.65 20.84 3.09
C ALA A 80 5.36 20.93 4.59
N VAL A 81 4.96 19.80 5.19
CA VAL A 81 4.66 19.70 6.62
C VAL A 81 5.54 18.65 7.28
N ALA A 82 6.43 19.06 8.17
CA ALA A 82 7.17 18.17 9.06
C ALA A 82 6.43 18.06 10.40
N LEU A 83 5.80 16.91 10.65
CA LEU A 83 4.96 16.67 11.83
C LEU A 83 5.62 15.67 12.78
N GLY A 84 5.95 16.12 13.99
CA GLY A 84 6.60 15.33 15.04
C GLY A 84 8.08 15.68 15.23
N ALA A 85 8.61 15.34 16.41
CA ALA A 85 10.00 15.64 16.76
C ALA A 85 10.99 14.94 15.81
N GLY A 86 11.96 15.67 15.26
CA GLY A 86 12.94 15.13 14.31
C GLY A 86 12.37 14.73 12.95
N SER A 87 11.12 15.06 12.63
CA SER A 87 10.56 14.82 11.30
C SER A 87 11.22 15.73 10.26
N VAL A 88 11.41 15.22 9.04
CA VAL A 88 12.02 15.96 7.93
C VAL A 88 11.11 15.86 6.70
N ALA A 89 10.61 17.01 6.23
CA ALA A 89 9.80 17.12 5.02
C ALA A 89 10.62 17.73 3.88
N SER A 90 11.36 16.89 3.16
CA SER A 90 12.34 17.28 2.13
C SER A 90 11.79 17.22 0.70
N GLN A 91 10.47 17.08 0.52
CA GLN A 91 9.80 17.02 -0.78
C GLN A 91 8.66 18.03 -0.82
N ASP A 92 8.52 18.73 -1.94
CA ASP A 92 7.47 19.72 -2.12
C ASP A 92 6.09 19.06 -2.08
N ASN A 93 5.09 19.75 -1.51
CA ASN A 93 3.70 19.27 -1.44
C ASN A 93 3.53 17.95 -0.65
N THR A 94 4.27 17.77 0.44
CA THR A 94 4.20 16.53 1.25
C THR A 94 3.98 16.77 2.74
N VAL A 95 3.42 15.78 3.42
CA VAL A 95 3.41 15.68 4.88
C VAL A 95 4.35 14.56 5.30
N SER A 96 5.41 14.90 6.02
CA SER A 96 6.33 13.93 6.62
C SER A 96 6.03 13.76 8.10
N VAL A 97 5.75 12.51 8.50
CA VAL A 97 5.54 12.12 9.90
C VAL A 97 6.80 11.53 10.54
N GLY A 98 7.96 11.62 9.88
CA GLY A 98 9.21 11.00 10.32
C GLY A 98 10.40 11.49 9.53
N ALA A 99 11.47 10.69 9.50
CA ALA A 99 12.64 10.90 8.66
C ALA A 99 13.13 9.52 8.17
N PRO A 100 14.01 9.45 7.16
CA PRO A 100 14.58 8.18 6.72
C PRO A 100 15.23 7.42 7.90
N GLY A 101 14.79 6.18 8.14
CA GLY A 101 15.24 5.35 9.27
C GLY A 101 14.62 5.72 10.63
N ALA A 102 13.71 6.70 10.65
CA ALA A 102 12.94 7.15 11.81
C ALA A 102 11.46 7.29 11.45
N GLU A 103 10.93 6.27 10.77
CA GLU A 103 9.53 6.20 10.35
C GLU A 103 8.59 6.07 11.56
N ARG A 104 7.36 6.52 11.39
CA ARG A 104 6.30 6.37 12.40
C ARG A 104 5.13 5.59 11.83
N ARG A 105 4.50 4.81 12.70
CA ARG A 105 3.18 4.23 12.42
C ARG A 105 2.12 5.32 12.54
N ILE A 106 1.24 5.40 11.56
CA ILE A 106 -0.01 6.15 11.65
C ILE A 106 -1.08 5.14 12.11
N THR A 107 -1.78 5.47 13.20
CA THR A 107 -2.75 4.57 13.83
C THR A 107 -4.12 5.22 13.95
N ASN A 108 -5.17 4.43 14.16
CA ASN A 108 -6.57 4.89 14.16
C ASN A 108 -7.02 5.49 12.81
N VAL A 109 -6.52 4.93 11.71
CA VAL A 109 -6.91 5.30 10.35
C VAL A 109 -8.15 4.50 9.96
N ALA A 110 -9.29 5.20 9.81
CA ALA A 110 -10.52 4.61 9.28
C ALA A 110 -10.31 4.11 7.83
N PRO A 111 -11.11 3.15 7.34
CA PRO A 111 -11.02 2.72 5.94
C PRO A 111 -11.27 3.90 4.99
N GLY A 112 -10.42 4.04 3.96
CA GLY A 112 -10.60 5.06 2.94
C GLY A 112 -11.82 4.78 2.05
N VAL A 113 -12.48 5.84 1.58
CA VAL A 113 -13.69 5.80 0.74
C VAL A 113 -13.40 6.42 -0.62
N ASP A 114 -12.79 7.59 -0.65
CA ASP A 114 -12.45 8.30 -1.88
C ASP A 114 -11.09 7.85 -2.46
N PRO A 115 -10.83 8.07 -3.77
CA PRO A 115 -9.59 7.62 -4.41
C PRO A 115 -8.29 8.18 -3.82
N THR A 116 -8.38 9.31 -3.10
CA THR A 116 -7.24 9.99 -2.47
C THR A 116 -7.14 9.72 -0.97
N ASP A 117 -7.99 8.87 -0.41
CA ASP A 117 -7.93 8.49 1.00
C ASP A 117 -6.79 7.52 1.27
N ALA A 118 -6.25 7.57 2.48
CA ALA A 118 -5.29 6.58 2.94
C ALA A 118 -5.97 5.20 3.09
N VAL A 119 -5.36 4.17 2.52
CA VAL A 119 -5.78 2.78 2.71
C VAL A 119 -5.23 2.25 4.03
N ASN A 120 -6.09 1.66 4.87
CA ASN A 120 -5.65 1.04 6.11
C ASN A 120 -5.35 -0.47 5.94
N VAL A 121 -4.76 -1.09 6.96
CA VAL A 121 -4.31 -2.51 6.89
C VAL A 121 -5.48 -3.48 6.66
N SER A 122 -6.69 -3.19 7.14
CA SER A 122 -7.85 -4.08 6.97
C SER A 122 -8.30 -4.17 5.50
N GLN A 123 -8.23 -3.06 4.76
CA GLN A 123 -8.51 -3.02 3.33
C GLN A 123 -7.46 -3.81 2.55
N LEU A 124 -6.18 -3.66 2.89
CA LEU A 124 -5.09 -4.45 2.27
C LEU A 124 -5.24 -5.95 2.55
N GLN A 125 -5.59 -6.34 3.78
CA GLN A 125 -5.83 -7.74 4.15
C GLN A 125 -6.99 -8.34 3.36
N SER A 126 -8.05 -7.56 3.09
CA SER A 126 -9.18 -8.00 2.26
C SER A 126 -8.73 -8.31 0.83
N VAL A 127 -7.85 -7.47 0.25
CA VAL A 127 -7.24 -7.73 -1.06
C VAL A 127 -6.35 -8.98 -1.01
N GLN A 128 -5.52 -9.14 0.02
CA GLN A 128 -4.66 -10.32 0.18
C GLN A 128 -5.47 -11.62 0.24
N GLN A 129 -6.63 -11.61 0.93
CA GLN A 129 -7.53 -12.76 0.98
C GLN A 129 -8.11 -13.08 -0.40
N SER A 130 -8.55 -12.08 -1.15
CA SER A 130 -9.01 -12.26 -2.54
C SER A 130 -7.92 -12.87 -3.42
N VAL A 131 -6.68 -12.39 -3.33
CA VAL A 131 -5.53 -12.95 -4.06
C VAL A 131 -5.29 -14.41 -3.68
N ASN A 132 -5.34 -14.75 -2.39
CA ASN A 132 -5.18 -16.12 -1.93
C ASN A 132 -6.29 -17.05 -2.45
N THR A 133 -7.53 -16.55 -2.55
CA THR A 133 -8.66 -17.29 -3.12
C THR A 133 -8.45 -17.55 -4.61
N VAL A 134 -8.01 -16.55 -5.36
CA VAL A 134 -7.68 -16.70 -6.78
C VAL A 134 -6.57 -17.73 -6.99
N ALA A 135 -5.50 -17.68 -6.18
CA ALA A 135 -4.41 -18.65 -6.25
C ALA A 135 -4.89 -20.08 -5.96
N LYS A 136 -5.73 -20.27 -4.92
CA LYS A 136 -6.36 -21.55 -4.59
C LYS A 136 -7.17 -22.12 -5.76
N GLN A 137 -7.99 -21.29 -6.38
CA GLN A 137 -8.83 -21.69 -7.51
C GLN A 137 -7.97 -22.06 -8.72
N ALA A 138 -6.93 -21.28 -9.02
CA ALA A 138 -6.01 -21.55 -10.13
C ALA A 138 -5.25 -22.86 -9.94
N TYR A 139 -4.60 -23.07 -8.79
CA TYR A 139 -3.84 -24.31 -8.53
C TYR A 139 -4.75 -25.54 -8.49
N SER A 140 -5.95 -25.39 -7.92
CA SER A 140 -6.97 -26.44 -7.99
C SER A 140 -7.34 -26.78 -9.43
N GLY A 141 -7.53 -25.77 -10.28
CA GLY A 141 -7.82 -25.94 -11.70
C GLY A 141 -6.72 -26.72 -12.43
N VAL A 142 -5.45 -26.40 -12.19
CA VAL A 142 -4.31 -27.11 -12.80
C VAL A 142 -4.23 -28.55 -12.32
N ALA A 143 -4.38 -28.80 -11.01
CA ALA A 143 -4.39 -30.16 -10.47
C ALA A 143 -5.55 -30.99 -11.07
N MET A 144 -6.75 -30.41 -11.18
CA MET A 144 -7.93 -31.03 -11.81
C MET A 144 -7.70 -31.37 -13.27
N ALA A 145 -7.12 -30.45 -14.04
CA ALA A 145 -6.79 -30.66 -15.44
C ALA A 145 -5.75 -31.78 -15.60
N GLY A 146 -4.72 -31.79 -14.74
CA GLY A 146 -3.72 -32.87 -14.70
C GLY A 146 -4.34 -34.24 -14.39
N ALA A 147 -5.26 -34.30 -13.41
CA ALA A 147 -5.97 -35.53 -13.06
C ALA A 147 -6.84 -36.03 -14.23
N LEU A 148 -7.55 -35.14 -14.91
CA LEU A 148 -8.38 -35.46 -16.08
C LEU A 148 -7.53 -35.91 -17.27
N ALA A 149 -6.38 -35.28 -17.51
CA ALA A 149 -5.46 -35.64 -18.58
C ALA A 149 -4.88 -37.06 -18.40
N GLY A 150 -4.67 -37.48 -17.14
CA GLY A 150 -4.20 -38.82 -16.80
C GLY A 150 -5.25 -39.94 -16.93
N LEU A 151 -6.51 -39.63 -17.27
CA LEU A 151 -7.53 -40.66 -17.44
C LEU A 151 -7.19 -41.59 -18.61
N PRO A 152 -7.31 -42.92 -18.46
CA PRO A 152 -7.07 -43.86 -19.55
C PRO A 152 -8.15 -43.74 -20.64
N GLN A 153 -7.78 -44.13 -21.87
CA GLN A 153 -8.64 -44.12 -23.04
C GLN A 153 -8.94 -45.55 -23.50
N VAL A 154 -10.19 -45.78 -23.93
CA VAL A 154 -10.71 -47.08 -24.35
C VAL A 154 -9.79 -47.77 -25.36
N GLU A 155 -9.37 -48.99 -25.00
CA GLU A 155 -8.47 -49.83 -25.78
C GLU A 155 -9.08 -50.26 -27.13
N PRO A 156 -8.25 -50.57 -28.14
CA PRO A 156 -8.73 -51.18 -29.38
C PRO A 156 -9.51 -52.48 -29.11
N GLY A 157 -10.67 -52.64 -29.75
CA GLY A 157 -11.54 -53.81 -29.57
C GLY A 157 -12.45 -53.77 -28.33
N LYS A 158 -12.39 -52.72 -27.50
CA LYS A 158 -13.33 -52.47 -26.40
C LYS A 158 -14.28 -51.32 -26.74
N THR A 159 -15.52 -51.38 -26.25
CA THR A 159 -16.57 -50.38 -26.54
C THR A 159 -16.57 -49.23 -25.55
N ALA A 160 -16.26 -49.47 -24.27
CA ALA A 160 -16.25 -48.46 -23.22
C ALA A 160 -15.21 -48.78 -22.15
N GLN A 161 -14.72 -47.75 -21.47
CA GLN A 161 -13.82 -47.84 -20.33
C GLN A 161 -14.14 -46.73 -19.33
N ILE A 162 -14.04 -47.05 -18.03
CA ILE A 162 -14.06 -46.08 -16.95
C ILE A 162 -12.67 -46.09 -16.30
N GLY A 163 -12.19 -44.92 -15.91
CA GLY A 163 -10.92 -44.77 -15.22
C GLY A 163 -10.97 -43.69 -14.16
N ALA A 164 -9.94 -43.70 -13.31
CA ALA A 164 -9.66 -42.64 -12.37
C ALA A 164 -8.28 -42.04 -12.66
N GLY A 165 -8.12 -40.76 -12.38
CA GLY A 165 -6.88 -40.02 -12.57
C GLY A 165 -6.53 -39.22 -11.32
N PHE A 166 -5.24 -38.92 -11.16
CA PHE A 166 -4.73 -38.14 -10.05
C PHE A 166 -3.86 -37.00 -10.60
N GLY A 167 -4.00 -35.81 -10.02
CA GLY A 167 -3.21 -34.65 -10.38
C GLY A 167 -2.78 -33.90 -9.12
N SER A 168 -1.57 -33.36 -9.14
CA SER A 168 -1.03 -32.55 -8.04
C SER A 168 -0.29 -31.34 -8.60
N TYR A 169 -0.59 -30.16 -8.07
CA TYR A 169 0.11 -28.93 -8.44
C TYR A 169 0.07 -27.92 -7.30
N GLY A 170 1.22 -27.32 -6.98
CA GLY A 170 1.30 -26.24 -5.98
C GLY A 170 0.78 -26.62 -4.58
N GLY A 171 0.87 -27.89 -4.19
CA GLY A 171 0.34 -28.40 -2.91
C GLY A 171 -1.14 -28.78 -2.93
N TYR A 172 -1.84 -28.61 -4.05
CA TYR A 172 -3.22 -29.04 -4.24
C TYR A 172 -3.25 -30.37 -4.98
N THR A 173 -4.10 -31.28 -4.53
CA THR A 173 -4.34 -32.57 -5.20
C THR A 173 -5.75 -32.63 -5.73
N ALA A 174 -5.91 -33.34 -6.83
CA ALA A 174 -7.19 -33.57 -7.48
C ALA A 174 -7.34 -35.05 -7.84
N LEU A 175 -8.58 -35.51 -7.75
CA LEU A 175 -9.01 -36.81 -8.23
C LEU A 175 -9.98 -36.61 -9.38
N ALA A 176 -9.81 -37.38 -10.44
CA ALA A 176 -10.69 -37.41 -11.58
C ALA A 176 -11.33 -38.80 -11.72
N ILE A 177 -12.57 -38.83 -12.17
CA ILE A 177 -13.25 -40.04 -12.65
C ILE A 177 -13.81 -39.70 -14.02
N GLY A 178 -13.62 -40.59 -14.99
CA GLY A 178 -14.15 -40.37 -16.31
C GLY A 178 -14.36 -41.65 -17.09
N GLY A 179 -15.13 -41.52 -18.15
CA GLY A 179 -15.42 -42.58 -19.10
C GLY A 179 -14.91 -42.21 -20.49
N SER A 180 -14.51 -43.23 -21.24
CA SER A 180 -14.29 -43.11 -22.67
C SER A 180 -15.03 -44.22 -23.40
N ALA A 181 -15.58 -43.90 -24.57
CA ALA A 181 -16.37 -44.84 -25.37
C ALA A 181 -15.99 -44.73 -26.84
N ARG A 182 -15.86 -45.89 -27.49
CA ARG A 182 -15.69 -46.00 -28.94
C ARG A 182 -17.07 -46.13 -29.57
N VAL A 183 -17.55 -45.04 -30.17
CA VAL A 183 -18.92 -44.92 -30.70
C VAL A 183 -18.99 -45.41 -32.15
N ALA A 184 -17.87 -45.36 -32.87
CA ALA A 184 -17.68 -45.96 -34.19
C ALA A 184 -16.25 -46.53 -34.30
N GLN A 185 -15.94 -47.31 -35.34
CA GLN A 185 -14.58 -47.85 -35.54
C GLN A 185 -13.50 -46.76 -35.45
N ASN A 186 -13.83 -45.56 -35.92
CA ASN A 186 -12.93 -44.43 -36.07
C ASN A 186 -13.21 -43.29 -35.07
N VAL A 187 -14.21 -43.40 -34.19
CA VAL A 187 -14.64 -42.30 -33.30
C VAL A 187 -14.54 -42.71 -31.83
N ILE A 188 -13.86 -41.90 -31.02
CA ILE A 188 -13.78 -42.04 -29.56
C ILE A 188 -14.27 -40.76 -28.89
N VAL A 189 -15.11 -40.91 -27.88
CA VAL A 189 -15.57 -39.83 -26.99
C VAL A 189 -14.99 -40.05 -25.60
N ARG A 190 -14.57 -38.98 -24.93
CA ARG A 190 -14.07 -38.98 -23.56
C ARG A 190 -14.83 -37.94 -22.76
N MET A 191 -15.24 -38.28 -21.55
CA MET A 191 -15.79 -37.33 -20.58
C MET A 191 -15.21 -37.63 -19.20
N GLY A 192 -14.99 -36.59 -18.41
CA GLY A 192 -14.48 -36.74 -17.06
C GLY A 192 -14.94 -35.62 -16.16
N VAL A 193 -15.01 -35.94 -14.88
CA VAL A 193 -15.21 -34.99 -13.80
C VAL A 193 -14.03 -35.11 -12.85
N SER A 194 -13.58 -34.01 -12.28
CA SER A 194 -12.56 -34.01 -11.25
C SER A 194 -12.90 -33.05 -10.13
N ALA A 195 -12.35 -33.32 -8.96
CA ALA A 195 -12.52 -32.50 -7.77
C ALA A 195 -11.21 -32.38 -7.02
N THR A 196 -11.02 -31.27 -6.29
CA THR A 196 -9.83 -31.03 -5.47
C THR A 196 -10.09 -31.11 -3.98
N SER A 197 -9.01 -31.25 -3.22
CA SER A 197 -9.02 -31.10 -1.75
C SER A 197 -9.50 -29.71 -1.27
N ALA A 198 -9.52 -28.71 -2.16
CA ALA A 198 -10.02 -27.36 -1.87
C ALA A 198 -11.51 -27.17 -2.24
N GLY A 199 -12.26 -28.25 -2.52
CA GLY A 199 -13.71 -28.21 -2.75
C GLY A 199 -14.14 -27.68 -4.12
N HIS A 200 -13.23 -27.57 -5.08
CA HIS A 200 -13.55 -27.17 -6.46
C HIS A 200 -13.78 -28.40 -7.33
N ALA A 201 -14.61 -28.28 -8.37
CA ALA A 201 -14.87 -29.33 -9.35
C ALA A 201 -14.71 -28.82 -10.79
N MET A 202 -14.31 -29.71 -11.70
CA MET A 202 -14.14 -29.45 -13.12
C MET A 202 -14.78 -30.57 -13.93
N VAL A 203 -15.40 -30.23 -15.05
CA VAL A 203 -15.91 -31.18 -16.04
C VAL A 203 -15.17 -30.95 -17.35
N ASN A 204 -14.76 -32.01 -18.02
CA ASN A 204 -14.15 -31.95 -19.33
C ASN A 204 -14.72 -33.03 -20.27
N GLY A 205 -14.74 -32.74 -21.56
CA GLY A 205 -15.08 -33.72 -22.58
C GLY A 205 -14.33 -33.44 -23.89
N GLY A 206 -14.18 -34.47 -24.70
CA GLY A 206 -13.52 -34.39 -26.00
C GLY A 206 -13.92 -35.54 -26.92
N VAL A 207 -13.75 -35.33 -28.22
CA VAL A 207 -14.00 -36.31 -29.28
C VAL A 207 -12.76 -36.43 -30.17
N GLY A 208 -12.41 -37.64 -30.57
CA GLY A 208 -11.32 -37.93 -31.49
C GLY A 208 -11.81 -38.78 -32.66
N TYR A 209 -11.30 -38.49 -33.86
CA TYR A 209 -11.51 -39.27 -35.07
C TYR A 209 -10.16 -39.75 -35.63
N SER A 210 -10.09 -40.98 -36.14
CA SER A 210 -8.89 -41.55 -36.76
C SER A 210 -9.22 -42.09 -38.15
N TRP A 211 -8.31 -42.01 -39.12
CA TRP A 211 -8.50 -42.52 -40.49
C TRP A 211 -7.34 -43.43 -40.90
#